data_AF-A0A9D9IB60-F1
#
_entry.id   AF-A0A9D9IB60-F1
#
_cell.length_a   1.000
_cell.length_b   1.000
_cell.length_c   1.000
_cell.angle_alpha   90.00
_cell.angle_beta   90.00
_cell.angle_gamma   90.00
#
_symmetry.space_group_name_H-M   'P 1'
#
loop_
_entity.id
_entity.type
_entity.pdbx_description
1 polymer ?
#
loop_
_entity_poly.entity_id
_entity_poly.type
_entity_poly.pdbx_seq_one_letter_code
_entity_poly.pdbx_strand_id
1 'polypeptide(L)'
;GRAVVAALKSHFPEAVINAAGTNSQATKEMLKAGALHAATGENPVAVMARSADIIIGPIGIVIADSMYGEVTPKMAVSVSQARAKRILIPVNLCDNIVVGVPDTSLSAMIDGVIKAVEAAL
;
A
#
# COMPACT_ATOMS: atom_id res chain seq x y z
N GLY A 1 1.78 -1.04 5.99
CA GLY A 1 3.10 -0.61 5.47
C GLY A 1 4.20 -1.56 5.86
N ARG A 2 4.84 -1.34 7.02
CA ARG A 2 6.05 -2.07 7.48
C ARG A 2 6.03 -3.58 7.25
N ALA A 3 4.99 -4.27 7.74
CA ALA A 3 4.89 -5.73 7.64
C ALA A 3 4.84 -6.23 6.19
N VAL A 4 4.12 -5.50 5.32
CA VAL A 4 4.04 -5.80 3.88
C VAL A 4 5.41 -5.61 3.22
N VAL A 5 6.11 -4.51 3.51
CA VAL A 5 7.46 -4.26 2.97
C VAL A 5 8.44 -5.35 3.37
N ALA A 6 8.44 -5.75 4.65
CA ALA A 6 9.30 -6.81 5.15
C ALA A 6 9.02 -8.15 4.46
N ALA A 7 7.74 -8.50 4.29
CA ALA A 7 7.35 -9.73 3.61
C ALA A 7 7.76 -9.71 2.13
N LEU A 8 7.52 -8.59 1.42
CA LEU A 8 7.91 -8.45 0.02
C LEU A 8 9.42 -8.53 -0.16
N LYS A 9 10.23 -7.90 0.70
CA LYS A 9 11.68 -8.01 0.62
C LYS A 9 12.20 -9.42 0.88
N SER A 10 11.54 -10.18 1.75
CA SER A 10 11.90 -11.57 2.01
C SER A 10 11.63 -12.49 0.82
N HIS A 11 10.55 -12.25 0.06
CA HIS A 11 10.12 -13.14 -1.04
C HIS A 11 10.63 -12.68 -2.42
N PHE A 12 10.84 -11.36 -2.58
CA PHE A 12 11.28 -10.72 -3.83
C PHE A 12 12.47 -9.80 -3.54
N PRO A 13 13.66 -10.33 -3.26
CA PRO A 13 14.82 -9.52 -2.85
C PRO A 13 15.18 -8.44 -3.89
N GLU A 14 15.07 -8.80 -5.18
CA GLU A 14 15.38 -7.94 -6.32
C GLU A 14 14.30 -6.88 -6.63
N ALA A 15 13.11 -6.99 -6.03
CA ALA A 15 12.03 -6.04 -6.31
C ALA A 15 12.37 -4.64 -5.76
N VAL A 16 12.18 -3.60 -6.57
CA VAL A 16 12.32 -2.22 -6.11
C VAL A 16 11.06 -1.81 -5.36
N ILE A 17 11.18 -1.59 -4.05
CA ILE A 17 10.05 -1.20 -3.20
C ILE A 17 10.18 0.27 -2.82
N ASN A 18 9.26 1.10 -3.33
CA ASN A 18 9.12 2.50 -2.94
C ASN A 18 7.98 2.64 -1.93
N ALA A 19 8.23 3.33 -0.82
CA ALA A 19 7.26 3.52 0.25
C ALA A 19 6.78 4.99 0.29
N ALA A 20 5.48 5.20 0.08
CA ALA A 20 4.83 6.48 0.33
C ALA A 20 3.98 6.37 1.61
N GLY A 21 4.29 7.17 2.63
CA GLY A 21 3.48 7.27 3.83
C GLY A 21 2.65 8.55 3.88
N THR A 22 1.48 8.49 4.50
CA THR A 22 0.66 9.68 4.82
C THR A 22 1.22 10.46 6.02
N ASN A 23 1.97 9.77 6.89
CA ASN A 23 2.70 10.37 8.01
C ASN A 23 4.15 9.87 8.10
N SER A 24 5.01 10.65 8.77
CA SER A 24 6.45 10.44 8.79
C SER A 24 6.86 9.19 9.58
N GLN A 25 6.08 8.78 10.58
CA GLN A 25 6.35 7.58 11.36
C GLN A 25 6.15 6.32 10.51
N ALA A 26 5.02 6.21 9.80
CA ALA A 26 4.75 5.09 8.90
C ALA A 26 5.83 4.96 7.81
N THR A 27 6.25 6.10 7.23
CA THR A 27 7.34 6.16 6.23
C THR A 27 8.65 5.62 6.79
N LYS A 28 9.06 6.07 7.99
CA LYS A 28 10.30 5.60 8.64
C LYS A 28 10.26 4.09 8.91
N GLU A 29 9.13 3.58 9.37
CA GLU A 29 8.98 2.15 9.64
C GLU A 29 9.03 1.30 8.37
N MET A 30 8.45 1.76 7.25
CA MET A 30 8.60 1.09 5.95
C MET A 30 10.05 1.13 5.43
N LEU A 31 10.76 2.24 5.61
CA LEU A 31 12.16 2.36 5.25
C LEU A 31 13.03 1.35 6.02
N LYS A 32 12.85 1.26 7.35
CA LYS A 32 13.55 0.28 8.20
C LYS A 32 13.25 -1.17 7.80
N ALA A 33 12.08 -1.44 7.23
CA ALA A 33 11.69 -2.76 6.76
C ALA A 33 12.31 -3.15 5.40
N GLY A 34 13.05 -2.24 4.75
CA GLY A 34 13.79 -2.54 3.52
C GLY A 34 13.20 -1.92 2.25
N ALA A 35 12.33 -0.92 2.35
CA ALA A 35 12.00 -0.10 1.18
C ALA A 35 13.26 0.62 0.68
N LEU A 36 13.46 0.68 -0.64
CA LEU A 36 14.61 1.35 -1.26
C LEU A 36 14.51 2.87 -1.12
N HIS A 37 13.35 3.42 -1.45
CA HIS A 37 13.05 4.83 -1.27
C HIS A 37 11.83 4.97 -0.36
N ALA A 38 11.82 5.99 0.49
CA ALA A 38 10.67 6.31 1.32
C ALA A 38 10.45 7.83 1.41
N ALA A 39 9.22 8.28 1.22
CA ALA A 39 8.86 9.68 1.33
C ALA A 39 7.44 9.85 1.89
N THR A 40 7.17 11.01 2.50
CA THR A 40 5.89 11.30 3.17
C THR A 40 5.13 12.40 2.44
N GLY A 41 3.81 12.24 2.32
CA GLY A 41 2.90 13.29 1.86
C GLY A 41 2.30 13.03 0.48
N GLU A 42 1.50 13.99 0.01
CA GLU A 42 0.67 13.84 -1.19
C GLU A 42 1.50 13.68 -2.48
N ASN A 43 2.52 14.51 -2.66
CA ASN A 43 3.30 14.46 -3.89
C ASN A 43 4.11 13.16 -4.06
N PRO A 44 4.75 12.61 -3.01
CA PRO A 44 5.34 11.26 -3.09
C PRO A 44 4.37 10.18 -3.56
N VAL A 45 3.14 10.14 -3.04
CA VAL A 45 2.10 9.20 -3.52
C VAL A 45 1.84 9.41 -5.01
N ALA A 46 1.63 10.66 -5.43
CA ALA A 46 1.35 10.99 -6.82
C ALA A 46 2.50 10.66 -7.78
N VAL A 47 3.75 10.88 -7.37
CA VAL A 47 4.94 10.61 -8.18
C VAL A 47 5.20 9.10 -8.27
N MET A 48 5.19 8.39 -7.14
CA MET A 48 5.47 6.95 -7.12
C MET A 48 4.38 6.15 -7.84
N ALA A 49 3.12 6.57 -7.75
CA ALA A 49 2.01 5.89 -8.44
C ALA A 49 2.13 5.94 -9.97
N ARG A 50 2.79 6.95 -10.56
CA ARG A 50 2.93 7.09 -12.02
C ARG A 50 3.79 6.02 -12.66
N SER A 51 4.78 5.51 -11.94
CA SER A 51 5.78 4.58 -12.46
C SER A 51 5.77 3.23 -11.73
N ALA A 52 4.81 3.00 -10.83
CA ALA A 52 4.69 1.72 -10.15
C ALA A 52 4.06 0.67 -11.07
N ASP A 53 4.61 -0.54 -11.06
CA ASP A 53 3.98 -1.70 -11.70
C ASP A 53 2.83 -2.25 -10.82
N ILE A 54 3.05 -2.23 -9.51
CA ILE A 54 2.11 -2.70 -8.49
C ILE A 54 2.03 -1.67 -7.36
N ILE A 55 0.81 -1.32 -6.94
CA ILE A 55 0.54 -0.52 -5.75
C ILE A 55 -0.13 -1.41 -4.70
N ILE A 56 0.44 -1.41 -3.49
CA ILE A 56 0.00 -2.27 -2.39
C ILE A 56 -0.27 -1.44 -1.15
N GLY A 57 -1.41 -1.63 -0.51
CA GLY A 57 -1.73 -0.95 0.73
C GLY A 57 -3.14 -1.22 1.23
N PRO A 58 -3.54 -0.58 2.34
CA PRO A 58 -4.91 -0.68 2.84
C PRO A 58 -5.91 -0.10 1.82
N ILE A 59 -7.14 -0.61 1.78
CA ILE A 59 -8.18 -0.14 0.85
C ILE A 59 -8.44 1.37 0.95
N GLY A 60 -8.21 1.98 2.12
CA GLY A 60 -8.33 3.42 2.31
C GLY A 60 -7.49 4.28 1.37
N ILE A 61 -6.36 3.78 0.82
CA ILE A 61 -5.50 4.60 -0.07
C ILE A 61 -6.19 5.04 -1.38
N VAL A 62 -7.31 4.42 -1.75
CA VAL A 62 -8.14 4.79 -2.92
C VAL A 62 -9.42 5.53 -2.53
N ILE A 63 -9.63 5.79 -1.25
CA ILE A 63 -10.82 6.47 -0.71
C ILE A 63 -10.39 7.85 -0.24
N ALA A 64 -10.91 8.88 -0.90
CA ALA A 64 -10.65 10.27 -0.54
C ALA A 64 -11.12 10.54 0.90
N ASP A 65 -10.32 11.33 1.62
CA ASP A 65 -10.53 11.74 3.01
C ASP A 65 -10.57 10.58 4.02
N SER A 66 -10.16 9.37 3.61
CA SER A 66 -9.99 8.25 4.52
C SER A 66 -8.83 8.49 5.49
N MET A 67 -8.76 7.67 6.54
CA MET A 67 -7.80 7.78 7.62
C MET A 67 -7.84 9.18 8.26
N TYR A 68 -9.03 9.68 8.57
CA TYR A 68 -9.25 11.01 9.15
C TYR A 68 -8.67 12.15 8.31
N GLY A 69 -8.69 12.03 6.97
CA GLY A 69 -8.15 13.03 6.05
C GLY A 69 -6.66 12.89 5.75
N GLU A 70 -5.98 11.85 6.25
CA GLU A 70 -4.60 11.55 5.87
C GLU A 70 -4.47 11.23 4.37
N VAL A 71 -5.49 10.61 3.78
CA VAL A 71 -5.55 10.35 2.32
C VAL A 71 -6.30 11.48 1.63
N THR A 72 -5.59 12.36 0.94
CA THR A 72 -6.24 13.46 0.21
C THR A 72 -6.95 12.94 -1.05
N PRO A 73 -7.93 13.68 -1.60
CA PRO A 73 -8.56 13.33 -2.88
C PRO A 73 -7.54 13.13 -4.01
N LYS A 74 -6.48 13.94 -4.03
CA LYS A 74 -5.43 13.84 -5.06
C LYS A 74 -4.56 12.60 -4.90
N MET A 75 -4.29 12.16 -3.66
CA MET A 75 -3.65 10.86 -3.42
C MET A 75 -4.52 9.72 -3.97
N ALA A 76 -5.80 9.69 -3.59
CA ALA A 76 -6.74 8.65 -3.99
C ALA A 76 -6.88 8.56 -5.52
N VAL A 77 -7.00 9.70 -6.20
CA VAL A 77 -7.03 9.77 -7.68
C VAL A 77 -5.72 9.27 -8.28
N SER A 78 -4.58 9.69 -7.75
CA SER A 78 -3.27 9.28 -8.27
C SER A 78 -3.07 7.77 -8.20
N VAL A 79 -3.47 7.14 -7.09
CA VAL A 79 -3.42 5.68 -6.94
C VAL A 79 -4.44 5.00 -7.86
N SER A 80 -5.68 5.50 -7.91
CA SER A 80 -6.78 4.84 -8.61
C SER A 80 -6.69 4.92 -10.14
N GLN A 81 -6.07 5.98 -10.66
CA GLN A 81 -5.84 6.18 -12.10
C GLN A 81 -4.49 5.66 -12.58
N ALA A 82 -3.63 5.18 -11.68
CA ALA A 82 -2.36 4.57 -12.06
C ALA A 82 -2.60 3.36 -12.97
N ARG A 83 -1.70 3.15 -13.93
CA ARG A 83 -1.67 1.94 -14.77
C ARG A 83 -1.30 0.68 -13.97
N ALA A 84 -0.80 0.86 -12.75
CA ALA A 84 -0.39 -0.20 -11.84
C ALA A 84 -1.53 -1.17 -11.51
N LYS A 85 -1.17 -2.44 -11.32
CA LYS A 85 -2.03 -3.40 -10.61
C LYS A 85 -2.16 -2.96 -9.15
N ARG A 86 -3.36 -3.01 -8.59
CA ARG A 86 -3.62 -2.60 -7.20
C ARG A 86 -3.96 -3.83 -6.36
N ILE A 87 -3.17 -4.08 -5.31
CA ILE A 87 -3.42 -5.13 -4.34
C ILE A 87 -3.81 -4.44 -3.03
N LEU A 88 -5.11 -4.48 -2.73
CA LEU A 88 -5.69 -3.73 -1.62
C LEU A 88 -5.98 -4.66 -0.44
N ILE A 89 -5.52 -4.27 0.73
CA ILE A 89 -5.73 -4.98 1.98
C ILE A 89 -6.99 -4.43 2.65
N PRO A 90 -8.02 -5.25 2.89
CA PRO A 90 -9.30 -4.81 3.45
C PRO A 90 -9.22 -4.64 4.97
N VAL A 91 -8.23 -3.88 5.46
CA VAL A 91 -8.19 -3.48 6.87
C VAL A 91 -9.29 -2.46 7.12
N ASN A 92 -10.17 -2.76 8.07
CA ASN A 92 -11.28 -1.89 8.45
C ASN A 92 -10.75 -0.66 9.21
N LEU A 93 -10.40 0.38 8.44
CA LEU A 93 -10.27 1.75 8.92
C LEU A 93 -11.36 2.57 8.22
N CYS A 94 -12.03 3.44 8.98
CA CYS A 94 -13.00 4.44 8.48
C CYS A 94 -14.33 3.87 7.95
N ASP A 95 -14.95 2.95 8.69
CA ASP A 95 -16.31 2.42 8.44
C ASP A 95 -16.53 1.86 7.03
N ASN A 96 -15.46 1.35 6.41
CA ASN A 96 -15.51 0.73 5.10
C ASN A 96 -15.95 -0.74 5.23
N ILE A 97 -17.17 -1.03 4.80
CA ILE A 97 -17.72 -2.40 4.81
C ILE A 97 -17.50 -3.05 3.43
N VAL A 98 -16.61 -4.04 3.37
CA VAL A 98 -16.34 -4.81 2.14
C VAL A 98 -17.04 -6.17 2.21
N VAL A 99 -18.13 -6.33 1.47
CA VAL A 99 -18.90 -7.58 1.42
C VAL A 99 -18.13 -8.65 0.63
N GLY A 100 -18.21 -9.92 1.07
CA GLY A 100 -17.59 -11.07 0.40
C GLY A 100 -16.13 -11.32 0.77
N VAL A 101 -15.58 -10.55 1.72
CA VAL A 101 -14.24 -10.75 2.26
C VAL A 101 -14.35 -11.41 3.64
N PRO A 102 -13.69 -12.55 3.89
CA PRO A 102 -13.66 -13.17 5.21
C PRO A 102 -12.83 -12.34 6.18
N ASP A 103 -13.24 -12.31 7.45
CA ASP A 103 -12.39 -11.77 8.51
C ASP A 103 -11.21 -12.72 8.74
N THR A 104 -10.00 -12.22 8.54
CA THR A 104 -8.77 -13.02 8.53
C THR A 104 -7.69 -12.33 9.32
N SER A 105 -6.71 -13.10 9.80
CA SER A 105 -5.57 -12.51 10.51
C SER A 105 -4.74 -11.63 9.58
N LEU A 106 -4.07 -10.63 10.14
CA LEU A 106 -3.14 -9.80 9.38
C LEU A 106 -2.06 -10.63 8.66
N SER A 107 -1.60 -11.73 9.28
CA SER A 107 -0.65 -12.66 8.65
C SER A 107 -1.22 -13.28 7.39
N ALA A 108 -2.45 -13.79 7.45
CA ALA A 108 -3.12 -14.40 6.30
C ALA A 108 -3.36 -13.38 5.17
N MET A 109 -3.68 -12.13 5.50
CA MET A 109 -3.77 -11.05 4.50
C MET A 109 -2.42 -10.76 3.83
N ILE A 110 -1.32 -10.75 4.60
CA ILE A 110 0.03 -10.56 4.06
C ILE A 110 0.42 -11.72 3.14
N ASP A 111 0.11 -12.96 3.51
CA ASP A 111 0.34 -14.13 2.64
C ASP A 111 -0.47 -14.01 1.34
N GLY A 112 -1.69 -13.50 1.42
CA GLY A 112 -2.52 -13.17 0.26
C GLY A 112 -1.90 -12.11 -0.65
N VAL A 113 -1.27 -11.08 -0.07
CA VAL A 113 -0.52 -10.07 -0.84
C VAL A 113 0.63 -10.72 -1.59
N ILE A 114 1.43 -11.58 -0.95
CA ILE A 114 2.57 -12.25 -1.61
C ILE A 114 2.08 -13.07 -2.80
N LYS A 115 1.06 -13.91 -2.61
CA LYS A 115 0.46 -14.71 -3.70
C LYS A 115 -0.06 -13.84 -4.84
N ALA A 116 -0.70 -12.72 -4.53
CA ALA A 116 -1.22 -11.80 -5.53
C ALA A 116 -0.10 -11.11 -6.31
N VAL A 117 1.04 -10.82 -5.68
CA VAL A 117 2.24 -10.31 -6.37
C VAL A 117 2.83 -11.37 -7.28
N GLU A 118 2.97 -12.63 -6.83
CA GLU A 118 3.46 -13.73 -7.67
C GLU A 118 2.63 -13.90 -8.94
N ALA A 119 1.30 -13.82 -8.83
CA ALA A 119 0.41 -13.91 -9.97
C ALA A 119 0.40 -12.64 -10.88
N ALA A 120 0.97 -11.54 -10.38
CA ALA A 120 0.98 -10.25 -11.07
C ALA A 120 2.28 -9.96 -11.83
N LEU A 121 3.37 -10.65 -11.49
CA LEU A 121 4.64 -10.65 -12.25
C LEU A 121 4.49 -11.45 -13.55
#